data_AF-A0A2W5WY43-F1
#
_entry.id   AF-A0A2W5WY43-F1
#
_cell.length_a   1.000
_cell.length_b   1.000
_cell.length_c   1.000
_cell.angle_alpha   90.00
_cell.angle_beta   90.00
_cell.angle_gamma   90.00
#
_symmetry.space_group_name_H-M   'P 1'
#
loop_
_entity.id
_entity.type
_entity.pdbx_description
1 polymer ?
#
loop_
_entity_poly.entity_id
_entity_poly.type
_entity_poly.pdbx_seq_one_letter_code
_entity_poly.pdbx_strand_id
1 'polypeptide(L)'
;MRRSRRRGRGAVVLAALLVVALCLAGYLWVAADRWRQSSDAWQEQARAQGERVAELESQLSAASSELAAAREQLATATSRITALADEKAQLGDENVASQQYLDYQRRVSEAAGVVASALGRCTSGQSQLIEYLRTPERYDPADLEQFGQQVDTLCAQATAANESLQQELQQ
;
A
#
# COMPACT_ATOMS: atom_id res chain seq x y z
N MET A 1 -12.87 -117.55 23.08
CA MET A 1 -12.24 -116.67 22.07
C MET A 1 -12.89 -115.26 21.91
N ARG A 2 -13.51 -114.65 22.94
CA ARG A 2 -14.18 -113.31 22.82
C ARG A 2 -13.39 -112.10 23.35
N ARG A 3 -12.26 -112.30 24.06
CA ARG A 3 -11.49 -111.20 24.68
C ARG A 3 -10.50 -110.48 23.74
N SER A 4 -10.04 -111.12 22.66
CA SER A 4 -9.10 -110.51 21.70
C SER A 4 -9.76 -109.42 20.82
N ARG A 5 -11.03 -109.59 20.44
CA ARG A 5 -11.77 -108.58 19.64
C ARG A 5 -12.06 -107.28 20.37
N ARG A 6 -12.14 -107.25 21.71
CA ARG A 6 -12.36 -106.01 22.49
C ARG A 6 -11.09 -105.17 22.64
N ARG A 7 -9.91 -105.79 22.75
CA ARG A 7 -8.61 -105.09 22.79
C ARG A 7 -8.30 -104.38 21.47
N GLY A 8 -8.61 -105.01 20.33
CA GLY A 8 -8.48 -104.36 19.01
C GLY A 8 -9.38 -103.13 18.84
N ARG A 9 -10.62 -103.18 19.34
CA ARG A 9 -11.56 -102.03 19.26
C ARG A 9 -11.12 -100.84 20.11
N GLY A 10 -10.61 -101.08 21.32
CA GLY A 10 -10.09 -100.01 22.19
C GLY A 10 -8.88 -99.30 21.60
N ALA A 11 -7.93 -100.05 21.03
CA ALA A 11 -6.77 -99.48 20.36
C ALA A 11 -7.17 -98.64 19.13
N VAL A 12 -8.15 -99.10 18.35
CA VAL A 12 -8.66 -98.35 17.18
C VAL A 12 -9.33 -97.04 17.58
N VAL A 13 -10.16 -97.03 18.64
CA VAL A 13 -10.80 -95.80 19.12
C VAL A 13 -9.76 -94.80 19.65
N LEU A 14 -8.75 -95.28 20.37
CA LEU A 14 -7.70 -94.44 20.92
C LEU A 14 -6.80 -93.86 19.81
N ALA A 15 -6.47 -94.66 18.80
CA ALA A 15 -5.79 -94.19 17.60
C ALA A 15 -6.62 -93.15 16.83
N ALA A 16 -7.93 -93.36 16.66
CA ALA A 16 -8.82 -92.41 16.00
C ALA A 16 -8.89 -91.06 16.77
N LEU A 17 -9.02 -91.10 18.10
CA LEU A 17 -9.00 -89.90 18.93
C LEU A 17 -7.66 -89.16 18.83
N LEU A 18 -6.55 -89.88 18.77
CA LEU A 18 -5.23 -89.28 18.64
C LEU A 18 -5.05 -88.60 17.28
N VAL A 19 -5.54 -89.21 16.20
CA VAL A 19 -5.56 -88.58 14.87
C VAL A 19 -6.41 -87.31 14.88
N VAL A 20 -7.61 -87.35 15.46
CA VAL A 20 -8.49 -86.17 15.58
C VAL A 20 -7.83 -85.06 16.39
N ALA A 21 -7.17 -85.38 17.51
CA ALA A 21 -6.46 -84.41 18.33
C ALA A 21 -5.29 -83.76 17.57
N LEU A 22 -4.53 -84.53 16.79
CA LEU A 22 -3.46 -84.00 15.93
C LEU A 22 -4.01 -83.09 14.82
N CYS A 23 -5.12 -83.47 14.18
CA CYS A 23 -5.78 -82.63 13.19
C CYS A 23 -6.27 -81.30 13.78
N LEU A 24 -6.89 -81.33 14.97
CA LEU A 24 -7.33 -80.13 15.69
C LEU A 24 -6.16 -79.24 16.09
N ALA A 25 -5.07 -79.82 16.59
CA ALA A 25 -3.87 -79.08 16.94
C ALA A 25 -3.27 -78.38 15.70
N GLY A 26 -3.18 -79.08 14.57
CA GLY A 26 -2.72 -78.49 13.31
C GLY A 26 -3.62 -77.38 12.80
N TYR A 27 -4.94 -77.56 12.87
CA TYR A 27 -5.91 -76.53 12.49
C TYR A 27 -5.79 -75.28 13.37
N LEU A 28 -5.72 -75.45 14.70
CA LEU A 28 -5.55 -74.34 15.64
C LEU A 28 -4.23 -73.61 15.43
N TRP A 29 -3.17 -74.33 15.08
CA TRP A 29 -1.87 -73.74 14.76
C TRP A 29 -1.94 -72.86 13.52
N VAL A 30 -2.54 -73.34 12.42
CA VAL A 30 -2.74 -72.54 11.20
C VAL A 30 -3.68 -71.35 11.45
N ALA A 31 -4.74 -71.54 12.24
CA ALA A 31 -5.65 -70.47 12.58
C ALA A 31 -4.96 -69.37 13.42
N ALA A 32 -4.14 -69.77 14.40
CA ALA A 32 -3.37 -68.85 15.22
C ALA A 32 -2.32 -68.09 14.40
N ASP A 33 -1.64 -68.76 13.47
CA ASP A 33 -0.66 -68.15 12.60
C ASP A 33 -1.28 -67.10 11.67
N ARG A 34 -2.41 -67.44 11.03
CA ARG A 34 -3.17 -66.47 10.21
C ARG A 34 -3.67 -65.28 11.03
N TRP A 35 -4.14 -65.52 12.25
CA TRP A 35 -4.56 -64.45 13.15
C TRP A 35 -3.40 -63.50 13.50
N ARG A 36 -2.21 -64.04 13.80
CA ARG A 36 -1.01 -63.23 14.05
C ARG A 36 -0.64 -62.38 12.84
N GLN A 37 -0.53 -63.00 11.66
CA GLN A 37 -0.20 -62.29 10.42
C GLN A 37 -1.20 -61.16 10.12
N SER A 38 -2.50 -61.42 10.29
CA SER A 38 -3.53 -60.38 10.10
C SER A 38 -3.42 -59.26 11.14
N SER A 39 -3.12 -59.59 12.39
CA SER A 39 -2.98 -58.60 13.47
C SER A 39 -1.77 -57.70 13.24
N ASP A 40 -0.65 -58.27 12.82
CA ASP A 40 0.57 -57.52 12.49
C ASP A 40 0.33 -56.58 11.31
N ALA A 41 -0.35 -57.06 10.26
CA ALA A 41 -0.72 -56.25 9.10
C ALA A 41 -1.65 -55.07 9.48
N TRP A 42 -2.64 -55.31 10.35
CA TRP A 42 -3.52 -54.25 10.85
C TRP A 42 -2.77 -53.23 11.70
N GLN A 43 -1.86 -53.68 12.57
CA GLN A 43 -1.05 -52.78 13.39
C GLN A 43 -0.11 -51.92 12.53
N GLU A 44 0.51 -52.50 11.51
CA GLU A 44 1.37 -51.77 10.57
C GLU A 44 0.57 -50.71 9.80
N GLN A 45 -0.62 -51.06 9.29
CA GLN A 45 -1.51 -50.10 8.63
C GLN A 45 -1.98 -49.00 9.58
N ALA A 46 -2.34 -49.34 10.82
CA ALA A 46 -2.76 -48.36 11.82
C ALA A 46 -1.62 -47.38 12.15
N ARG A 47 -0.38 -47.87 12.30
CA ARG A 47 0.81 -47.02 12.50
C ARG A 47 1.07 -46.13 11.28
N ALA A 48 1.06 -46.69 10.08
CA ALA A 48 1.27 -45.93 8.85
C ALA A 48 0.20 -44.83 8.64
N GLN A 49 -1.06 -45.11 8.97
CA GLN A 49 -2.13 -44.11 8.92
C GLN A 49 -1.96 -43.06 10.03
N GLY A 50 -1.53 -43.45 11.23
CA GLY A 50 -1.19 -42.52 12.30
C GLY A 50 -0.05 -41.56 11.91
N GLU A 51 1.01 -42.08 11.29
CA GLU A 51 2.12 -41.28 10.76
C GLU A 51 1.65 -40.30 9.68
N ARG A 52 0.79 -40.75 8.75
CA ARG A 52 0.22 -39.86 7.72
C ARG A 52 -0.65 -38.75 8.31
N VAL A 53 -1.44 -39.05 9.34
CA VAL A 53 -2.26 -38.04 10.01
C VAL A 53 -1.37 -37.02 10.71
N ALA A 54 -0.36 -37.47 11.45
CA ALA A 54 0.60 -36.57 12.11
C ALA A 54 1.35 -35.67 11.10
N GLU A 55 1.74 -36.25 9.96
CA GLU A 55 2.38 -35.51 8.87
C GLU A 55 1.43 -34.46 8.25
N LEU A 56 0.18 -34.82 7.99
CA LEU A 56 -0.83 -33.89 7.46
C LEU A 56 -1.15 -32.77 8.46
N GLU A 57 -1.23 -33.07 9.76
CA GLU A 57 -1.42 -32.06 10.81
C GLU A 57 -0.22 -31.09 10.88
N SER A 58 1.00 -31.60 10.74
CA SER A 58 2.22 -30.80 10.67
C SER A 58 2.21 -29.87 9.45
N GLN A 59 1.88 -30.40 8.26
CA GLN A 59 1.77 -29.62 7.03
C GLN A 59 0.67 -28.55 7.12
N LEU A 60 -0.48 -28.89 7.71
CA LEU A 60 -1.57 -27.95 7.94
C LEU A 60 -1.14 -26.81 8.87
N SER A 61 -0.47 -27.13 9.97
CA SER A 61 0.09 -26.16 10.91
C SER A 61 1.08 -25.23 10.21
N ALA A 62 2.01 -25.79 9.42
CA ALA A 62 2.99 -25.01 8.65
C ALA A 62 2.31 -24.07 7.64
N ALA A 63 1.37 -24.58 6.84
CA ALA A 63 0.64 -23.78 5.86
C ALA A 63 -0.21 -22.68 6.52
N SER A 64 -0.80 -22.95 7.68
CA SER A 64 -1.57 -21.96 8.44
C SER A 64 -0.69 -20.82 8.97
N SER A 65 0.52 -21.14 9.42
CA SER A 65 1.53 -20.17 9.86
C SER A 65 2.00 -19.30 8.69
N GLU A 66 2.27 -19.91 7.53
CA GLU A 66 2.65 -19.19 6.31
C GLU A 66 1.53 -18.24 5.84
N LEU A 67 0.28 -18.69 5.88
CA LEU A 67 -0.88 -17.85 5.56
C LEU A 67 -1.00 -16.66 6.53
N ALA A 68 -0.78 -16.89 7.83
CA ALA A 68 -0.82 -15.83 8.83
C ALA A 68 0.27 -14.78 8.58
N ALA A 69 1.51 -15.22 8.32
CA ALA A 69 2.62 -14.36 7.98
C ALA A 69 2.36 -13.56 6.68
N ALA A 70 1.82 -14.20 5.65
CA ALA A 70 1.47 -13.53 4.40
C ALA A 70 0.38 -12.46 4.59
N ARG A 71 -0.63 -12.73 5.43
CA ARG A 71 -1.67 -11.74 5.78
C ARG A 71 -1.10 -10.55 6.53
N GLU A 72 -0.18 -10.77 7.46
CA GLU A 72 0.49 -9.69 8.20
C GLU A 72 1.38 -8.83 7.28
N GLN A 73 2.11 -9.45 6.36
CA GLN A 73 2.86 -8.74 5.33
C GLN A 73 1.93 -7.90 4.44
N LEU A 74 0.79 -8.45 4.01
CA LEU A 74 -0.20 -7.73 3.20
C LEU A 74 -0.79 -6.53 3.97
N ALA A 75 -1.12 -6.71 5.25
CA ALA A 75 -1.62 -5.63 6.11
C ALA A 75 -0.58 -4.51 6.26
N THR A 76 0.68 -4.88 6.48
CA THR A 76 1.81 -3.93 6.57
C THR A 76 2.03 -3.19 5.25
N ALA A 77 2.01 -3.89 4.12
CA ALA A 77 2.15 -3.30 2.80
C ALA A 77 0.99 -2.34 2.50
N THR A 78 -0.24 -2.72 2.84
CA THR A 78 -1.43 -1.88 2.67
C THR A 78 -1.33 -0.61 3.52
N SER A 79 -0.94 -0.73 4.79
CA SER A 79 -0.73 0.43 5.67
C SER A 79 0.34 1.38 5.12
N ARG A 80 1.45 0.85 4.59
CA ARG A 80 2.48 1.66 3.93
C ARG A 80 1.95 2.35 2.69
N ILE A 81 1.20 1.65 1.84
CA ILE A 81 0.59 2.23 0.63
C ILE A 81 -0.35 3.38 1.00
N THR A 82 -1.21 3.19 2.01
CA THR A 82 -2.11 4.25 2.49
C THR A 82 -1.32 5.44 3.03
N ALA A 83 -0.29 5.21 3.85
CA ALA A 83 0.55 6.28 4.37
C ALA A 83 1.26 7.07 3.25
N LEU A 84 1.77 6.38 2.21
CA LEU A 84 2.37 7.04 1.05
C LEU A 84 1.33 7.82 0.22
N ALA A 85 0.10 7.32 0.14
CA ALA A 85 -0.99 8.01 -0.55
C ALA A 85 -1.37 9.31 0.20
N ASP A 86 -1.46 9.26 1.53
CA ASP A 86 -1.72 10.42 2.38
C ASP A 86 -0.58 11.44 2.29
N GLU A 87 0.68 11.00 2.34
CA GLU A 87 1.86 11.87 2.17
C GLU A 87 1.85 12.56 0.79
N LYS A 88 1.51 11.82 -0.27
CA LYS A 88 1.39 12.39 -1.62
C LYS A 88 0.26 13.42 -1.73
N ALA A 89 -0.87 13.19 -1.07
CA ALA A 89 -1.96 14.16 -1.02
C ALA A 89 -1.52 15.44 -0.30
N GLN A 90 -0.88 15.30 0.86
CA GLN A 90 -0.38 16.43 1.65
C GLN A 90 0.69 17.25 0.89
N LEU A 91 1.64 16.59 0.24
CA LEU A 91 2.64 17.24 -0.62
C LEU A 91 1.99 17.91 -1.85
N GLY A 92 0.91 17.34 -2.38
CA GLY A 92 0.12 17.94 -3.44
C GLY A 92 -0.48 19.28 -3.02
N ASP A 93 -1.15 19.29 -1.87
CA ASP A 93 -1.78 20.50 -1.30
C ASP A 93 -0.76 21.57 -0.95
N GLU A 94 0.38 21.19 -0.35
CA GLU A 94 1.46 22.12 0.00
C GLU A 94 2.10 22.74 -1.27
N ASN A 95 2.27 21.96 -2.34
CA ASN A 95 2.77 22.47 -3.61
C ASN A 95 1.79 23.46 -4.26
N VAL A 96 0.48 23.17 -4.22
CA VAL A 96 -0.54 24.12 -4.72
C VAL A 96 -0.52 25.42 -3.92
N ALA A 97 -0.44 25.35 -2.59
CA ALA A 97 -0.36 26.53 -1.74
C ALA A 97 0.92 27.37 -2.02
N SER A 98 2.07 26.70 -2.19
CA SER A 98 3.34 27.34 -2.53
C SER A 98 3.28 28.03 -3.91
N GLN A 99 2.68 27.38 -4.91
CA GLN A 99 2.48 27.98 -6.23
C GLN A 99 1.57 29.20 -6.18
N GLN A 100 0.46 29.14 -5.44
CA GLN A 100 -0.43 30.30 -5.27
C GLN A 100 0.30 31.47 -4.59
N TYR A 101 1.13 31.20 -3.59
CA TYR A 101 1.90 32.24 -2.91
C TYR A 101 2.95 32.88 -3.83
N LEU A 102 3.65 32.08 -4.63
CA LEU A 102 4.62 32.58 -5.61
C LEU A 102 3.96 33.36 -6.76
N ASP A 103 2.79 32.92 -7.23
CA ASP A 103 2.04 33.61 -8.27
C ASP A 103 1.50 34.96 -7.75
N TYR A 104 0.97 34.99 -6.52
CA TYR A 104 0.59 36.23 -5.85
C TYR A 104 1.77 37.20 -5.72
N GLN A 105 2.94 36.73 -5.26
CA GLN A 105 4.13 37.58 -5.17
C GLN A 105 4.59 38.11 -6.53
N ARG A 106 4.49 37.32 -7.60
CA ARG A 106 4.82 37.78 -8.96
C ARG A 106 3.87 38.86 -9.44
N ARG A 107 2.56 38.67 -9.29
CA ARG A 107 1.53 39.66 -9.69
C ARG A 107 1.73 40.98 -8.93
N VAL A 108 1.93 40.90 -7.62
CA VAL A 108 2.19 42.10 -6.78
C VAL A 108 3.50 42.79 -7.17
N SER A 109 4.56 42.02 -7.43
CA SER A 109 5.88 42.58 -7.80
C SER A 109 5.87 43.22 -9.19
N GLU A 110 5.17 42.61 -10.16
CA GLU A 110 4.97 43.17 -11.50
C GLU A 110 4.16 44.48 -11.44
N ALA A 111 3.04 44.46 -10.70
CA ALA A 111 2.20 45.64 -10.51
C ALA A 111 2.95 46.77 -9.77
N ALA A 112 3.73 46.45 -8.73
CA ALA A 112 4.59 47.42 -8.05
C ALA A 112 5.67 48.02 -8.99
N GLY A 113 6.24 47.22 -9.89
CA GLY A 113 7.18 47.68 -10.91
C GLY A 113 6.55 48.67 -11.91
N VAL A 114 5.31 48.38 -12.35
CA VAL A 114 4.55 49.29 -13.22
C VAL A 114 4.27 50.61 -12.52
N VAL A 115 3.82 50.57 -11.26
CA VAL A 115 3.55 51.78 -10.46
C VAL A 115 4.82 52.61 -10.26
N ALA A 116 5.94 51.98 -9.87
CA ALA A 116 7.21 52.68 -9.68
C ALA A 116 7.73 53.32 -10.98
N SER A 117 7.60 52.63 -12.12
CA SER A 117 7.96 53.17 -13.45
C SER A 117 7.07 54.34 -13.87
N ALA A 118 5.77 54.27 -13.61
CA ALA A 118 4.82 55.32 -13.96
C ALA A 118 5.02 56.58 -13.08
N LEU A 119 5.22 56.39 -11.78
CA LEU A 119 5.58 57.47 -10.84
C LEU A 119 6.88 58.14 -11.26
N GLY A 120 7.94 57.37 -11.54
CA GLY A 120 9.23 57.94 -11.97
C GLY A 120 9.12 58.81 -13.23
N ARG A 121 8.29 58.39 -14.21
CA ARG A 121 8.01 59.18 -15.42
C ARG A 121 7.21 60.45 -15.13
N CYS A 122 6.21 60.38 -14.25
CA CYS A 122 5.45 61.55 -13.80
C CYS A 122 6.37 62.58 -13.10
N THR A 123 7.20 62.15 -12.13
CA THR A 123 8.09 63.06 -11.41
C THR A 123 9.15 63.68 -12.32
N SER A 124 9.69 62.91 -13.28
CA SER A 124 10.62 63.42 -14.28
C SER A 124 9.97 64.41 -15.26
N GLY A 125 8.71 64.17 -15.66
CA GLY A 125 7.95 65.09 -16.51
C GLY A 125 7.65 66.41 -15.79
N GLN A 126 7.25 66.32 -14.51
CA GLN A 126 7.01 67.51 -13.68
C GLN A 126 8.28 68.33 -13.45
N SER A 127 9.42 67.69 -13.17
CA SER A 127 10.69 68.42 -12.98
C SER A 127 11.15 69.13 -14.27
N GLN A 128 10.94 68.49 -15.42
CA GLN A 128 11.25 69.08 -16.73
C GLN A 128 10.31 70.24 -17.07
N LEU A 129 9.02 70.14 -16.73
CA LEU A 129 8.04 71.23 -16.87
C LEU A 129 8.43 72.43 -15.99
N ILE A 130 8.84 72.20 -14.74
CA ILE A 130 9.33 73.26 -13.83
C ILE A 130 10.54 73.97 -14.43
N GLU A 131 11.46 73.24 -15.06
CA GLU A 131 12.65 73.83 -15.71
C GLU A 131 12.29 74.67 -16.94
N TYR A 132 11.31 74.22 -17.74
CA TYR A 132 10.79 75.01 -18.86
C TYR A 132 10.08 76.29 -18.40
N LEU A 133 9.31 76.22 -17.32
CA LEU A 133 8.65 77.39 -16.72
C LEU A 133 9.63 78.39 -16.10
N ARG A 134 10.85 77.98 -15.73
CA ARG A 134 11.93 78.89 -15.31
C ARG A 134 12.61 79.61 -16.46
N THR A 135 12.45 79.11 -17.69
CA THR A 135 13.09 79.67 -18.89
C THR A 135 12.07 79.94 -20.01
N PRO A 136 10.96 80.66 -19.74
CA PRO A 136 9.81 80.73 -20.63
C PRO A 136 10.13 81.44 -21.96
N GLU A 137 11.13 82.32 -21.98
CA GLU A 137 11.53 83.08 -23.17
C GLU A 137 12.17 82.22 -24.28
N ARG A 138 12.47 80.94 -24.00
CA ARG A 138 13.11 80.01 -24.94
C ARG A 138 12.16 79.00 -25.59
N TYR A 139 10.88 79.00 -25.22
CA TYR A 139 9.91 77.97 -25.65
C TYR A 139 8.59 78.60 -26.10
N ASP A 140 7.89 77.96 -27.03
CA ASP A 140 6.57 78.40 -27.48
C ASP A 140 5.51 78.10 -26.40
N PRO A 141 4.63 79.05 -26.03
CA PRO A 141 3.57 78.82 -25.07
C PRO A 141 2.64 77.64 -25.43
N ALA A 142 2.38 77.39 -26.72
CA ALA A 142 1.54 76.28 -27.15
C ALA A 142 2.20 74.91 -26.88
N ASP A 143 3.52 74.82 -27.07
CA ASP A 143 4.30 73.61 -26.79
C ASP A 143 4.37 73.31 -25.29
N LEU A 144 4.43 74.36 -24.45
CA LEU A 144 4.40 74.23 -22.99
C LEU A 144 3.06 73.73 -22.46
N GLU A 145 1.94 74.23 -23.00
CA GLU A 145 0.60 73.73 -22.67
C GLU A 145 0.42 72.27 -23.07
N GLN A 146 0.87 71.90 -24.27
CA GLN A 146 0.78 70.53 -24.76
C GLN A 146 1.64 69.57 -23.93
N PHE A 147 2.85 69.99 -23.54
CA PHE A 147 3.72 69.20 -22.67
C PHE A 147 3.12 69.05 -21.26
N GLY A 148 2.53 70.12 -20.71
CA GLY A 148 1.81 70.07 -19.43
C GLY A 148 0.67 69.05 -19.43
N GLN A 149 -0.15 69.03 -20.49
CA GLN A 149 -1.23 68.05 -20.64
C GLN A 149 -0.72 66.60 -20.73
N GLN A 150 0.43 66.38 -21.38
CA GLN A 150 1.05 65.06 -21.46
C GLN A 150 1.57 64.59 -20.09
N VAL A 151 2.19 65.50 -19.32
CA VAL A 151 2.64 65.21 -17.95
C VAL A 151 1.45 64.90 -17.04
N ASP A 152 0.37 65.68 -17.11
CA ASP A 152 -0.86 65.44 -16.34
C ASP A 152 -1.49 64.08 -16.69
N THR A 153 -1.53 63.73 -17.97
CA THR A 153 -2.02 62.43 -18.43
C THR A 153 -1.16 61.28 -17.89
N LEU A 154 0.17 61.42 -17.93
CA LEU A 154 1.10 60.43 -17.37
C LEU A 154 0.93 60.28 -15.86
N CYS A 155 0.77 61.39 -15.14
CA CYS A 155 0.56 61.40 -13.69
C CYS A 155 -0.81 60.80 -13.30
N ALA A 156 -1.87 61.07 -14.06
CA ALA A 156 -3.18 60.45 -13.85
C ALA A 156 -3.14 58.92 -14.06
N GLN A 157 -2.41 58.46 -15.07
CA GLN A 157 -2.20 57.02 -15.31
C GLN A 157 -1.40 56.37 -14.17
N ALA A 158 -0.38 57.05 -13.63
CA ALA A 158 0.38 56.56 -12.49
C ALA A 158 -0.48 56.43 -11.22
N THR A 159 -1.34 57.42 -10.96
CA THR A 159 -2.29 57.37 -9.83
C THR A 159 -3.30 56.24 -10.00
N ALA A 160 -3.90 56.09 -11.18
CA ALA A 160 -4.85 55.01 -11.47
C ALA A 160 -4.21 53.61 -11.32
N ALA A 161 -2.96 53.45 -11.77
CA ALA A 161 -2.21 52.20 -11.58
C ALA A 161 -1.94 51.90 -10.10
N ASN A 162 -1.65 52.92 -9.29
CA ASN A 162 -1.46 52.78 -7.86
C ASN A 162 -2.78 52.44 -7.12
N GLU A 163 -3.89 53.07 -7.50
CA GLU A 163 -5.22 52.75 -6.96
C GLU A 163 -5.62 51.29 -7.26
N SER A 164 -5.36 50.82 -8.49
CA SER A 164 -5.59 49.42 -8.87
C SER A 164 -4.74 48.46 -8.03
N LEU A 165 -3.47 48.78 -7.77
CA LEU A 165 -2.60 47.98 -6.91
C LEU A 165 -3.09 47.96 -5.45
N GLN A 166 -3.53 49.11 -4.92
CA GLN A 166 -4.08 49.17 -3.56
C GLN A 166 -5.36 48.35 -3.41
N GLN A 167 -6.19 48.27 -4.45
CA GLN A 167 -7.37 47.39 -4.47
C GLN A 167 -6.98 45.90 -4.48
N GLU A 168 -5.94 45.50 -5.23
CA GLU A 168 -5.45 44.12 -5.23
C GLU A 168 -4.83 43.71 -3.88
N LEU A 169 -4.20 44.64 -3.15
CA LEU A 169 -3.59 44.37 -1.83
C LEU A 169 -4.61 44.31 -0.67
N GLN A 170 -5.82 44.80 -0.87
CA GLN A 170 -6.90 44.82 0.14
C GLN A 170 -7.85 43.61 0.05
N GLN A 171 -7.69 42.76 -0.97
CA GLN A 171 -8.43 41.50 -1.15
C GLN A 171 -7.61 40.31 -0.66
#